data_AF-A0A8T6DMU9-F1
#
_entry.id   AF-A0A8T6DMU9-F1
#
_cell.length_a   1.000
_cell.length_b   1.000
_cell.length_c   1.000
_cell.angle_alpha   90.00
_cell.angle_beta   90.00
_cell.angle_gamma   90.00
#
_symmetry.space_group_name_H-M   'P 1'
#
loop_
_entity.id
_entity.type
_entity.pdbx_description
1 polymer ?
#
loop_
_entity_poly.entity_id
_entity_poly.type
_entity_poly.pdbx_seq_one_letter_code
_entity_poly.pdbx_strand_id
1 'polypeptide(L)'
;MTMPQMQQAISTLRLLLDSVRAKDEELEALARQFRRQLERAPRYAIQGGNSLEVTLNLMGEIQERLDNVEAQRKHLAAVQKQAEAELVALNITEKVSQAKAELSCLKASRTAGEPVDEARIAELERFISEASLRAGEAITDNFNARRL
;
A
#
# COMPACT_ATOMS: atom_id res chain seq x y z
N MET A 1 3.31 1.97 -21.24
CA MET A 1 1.95 1.99 -20.65
C MET A 1 1.23 3.22 -21.19
N THR A 2 0.02 3.10 -21.69
CA THR A 2 -0.77 4.27 -22.14
C THR A 2 -1.44 4.96 -20.94
N MET A 3 -1.82 6.25 -21.06
CA MET A 3 -2.54 6.95 -19.98
C MET A 3 -3.80 6.20 -19.49
N PRO A 4 -4.68 5.70 -20.39
CA PRO A 4 -5.85 4.93 -19.96
C PRO A 4 -5.49 3.66 -19.19
N GLN A 5 -4.44 2.95 -19.60
CA GLN A 5 -3.96 1.76 -18.88
C GLN A 5 -3.40 2.10 -17.49
N MET A 6 -2.73 3.25 -17.37
CA MET A 6 -2.19 3.73 -16.10
C MET A 6 -3.30 4.11 -15.12
N GLN A 7 -4.31 4.85 -15.60
CA GLN A 7 -5.48 5.22 -14.80
C GLN A 7 -6.27 3.99 -14.35
N GLN A 8 -6.40 2.99 -15.22
CA GLN A 8 -7.00 1.71 -14.87
C GLN A 8 -6.20 1.02 -13.76
N ALA A 9 -4.87 0.92 -13.89
CA ALA A 9 -4.02 0.31 -12.88
C ALA A 9 -4.08 1.04 -11.52
N ILE A 10 -4.05 2.38 -11.52
CA ILE A 10 -4.23 3.21 -10.32
C ILE A 10 -5.57 2.91 -9.64
N SER A 11 -6.64 2.80 -10.43
CA SER A 11 -7.98 2.50 -9.93
C SER A 11 -8.05 1.09 -9.32
N THR A 12 -7.47 0.10 -10.00
CA THR A 12 -7.36 -1.26 -9.48
C THR A 12 -6.58 -1.34 -8.18
N LEU A 13 -5.45 -0.64 -8.07
CA LEU A 13 -4.66 -0.57 -6.84
C LEU A 13 -5.42 0.07 -5.68
N ARG A 14 -6.19 1.13 -5.94
CA ARG A 14 -7.04 1.76 -4.91
C ARG A 14 -8.09 0.79 -4.39
N LEU A 15 -8.79 0.09 -5.28
CA LEU A 15 -9.78 -0.93 -4.91
C LEU A 15 -9.14 -2.09 -4.13
N LEU A 16 -7.93 -2.50 -4.51
CA LEU A 16 -7.17 -3.49 -3.77
C LEU A 16 -6.84 -3.01 -2.35
N LEU A 17 -6.37 -1.76 -2.19
CA LEU A 17 -6.06 -1.19 -0.88
C LEU A 17 -7.29 -1.07 0.02
N ASP A 18 -8.45 -0.73 -0.55
CA ASP A 18 -9.71 -0.72 0.20
C ASP A 18 -10.10 -2.14 0.65
N SER A 19 -9.91 -3.14 -0.22
CA SER A 19 -10.14 -4.55 0.12
C SER A 19 -9.19 -5.04 1.20
N VAL A 20 -7.92 -4.62 1.14
CA VAL A 20 -6.89 -4.93 2.14
C VAL A 20 -7.26 -4.33 3.49
N ARG A 21 -7.70 -3.07 3.54
CA ARG A 21 -8.14 -2.42 4.80
C ARG A 21 -9.32 -3.15 5.42
N ALA A 22 -10.35 -3.46 4.63
CA ALA A 22 -11.51 -4.21 5.11
C ALA A 22 -11.12 -5.58 5.68
N LYS A 23 -10.16 -6.28 5.05
CA LYS A 23 -9.64 -7.55 5.56
C LYS A 23 -8.79 -7.41 6.82
N ASP A 24 -8.00 -6.35 6.96
CA ASP A 24 -7.24 -6.15 8.20
C ASP A 24 -8.17 -5.90 9.39
N GLU A 25 -9.23 -5.11 9.21
CA GLU A 25 -10.25 -4.86 10.24
C GLU A 25 -10.96 -6.16 10.68
N GLU A 26 -11.31 -7.02 9.72
CA GLU A 26 -11.89 -8.35 9.98
C GLU A 26 -10.94 -9.23 10.79
N LEU A 27 -9.68 -9.34 10.35
CA LEU A 27 -8.67 -10.16 11.03
C LEU A 27 -8.32 -9.59 12.42
N GLU A 28 -8.30 -8.27 12.59
CA GLU A 28 -8.07 -7.66 13.89
C GLU A 28 -9.22 -7.96 14.87
N ALA A 29 -10.47 -7.93 14.38
CA ALA A 29 -11.63 -8.32 15.19
C ALA A 29 -11.53 -9.78 15.64
N LEU A 30 -11.16 -10.70 14.75
CA LEU A 30 -10.94 -12.11 15.07
C LEU A 30 -9.79 -12.30 16.07
N ALA A 31 -8.66 -11.62 15.88
CA ALA A 31 -7.53 -11.69 16.80
C ALA A 31 -7.93 -11.23 18.21
N ARG A 32 -8.66 -10.11 18.32
CA ARG A 32 -9.20 -9.63 19.61
C ARG A 32 -10.15 -10.64 20.25
N GLN A 33 -10.98 -11.32 19.45
CA GLN A 33 -11.88 -12.35 19.94
C GLN A 33 -11.10 -13.54 20.51
N PHE A 34 -10.13 -14.10 19.77
CA PHE A 34 -9.37 -15.26 20.23
C PHE A 34 -8.52 -14.95 21.46
N ARG A 35 -7.90 -13.76 21.53
CA ARG A 35 -7.19 -13.33 22.75
C ARG A 35 -8.10 -13.30 23.98
N ARG A 36 -9.32 -12.78 23.85
CA ARG A 36 -10.31 -12.80 24.95
C ARG A 36 -10.76 -14.21 25.32
N GLN A 37 -10.85 -15.12 24.35
CA GLN A 37 -11.19 -16.51 24.61
C GLN A 37 -10.07 -17.22 25.39
N LEU A 38 -8.81 -17.03 24.97
CA LEU A 38 -7.62 -17.55 25.68
C LEU A 38 -7.55 -17.04 27.12
N GLU A 39 -7.77 -15.74 27.33
CA GLU A 39 -7.75 -15.12 28.66
C GLU A 39 -8.80 -15.73 29.60
N ARG A 40 -9.96 -16.14 29.06
CA ARG A 40 -11.08 -16.70 29.82
C ARG A 40 -10.97 -18.21 30.01
N ALA A 41 -10.27 -18.91 29.12
CA ALA A 41 -10.24 -20.37 29.08
C ALA A 41 -9.81 -21.04 30.41
N PRO A 42 -8.80 -20.55 31.16
CA PRO A 42 -8.41 -21.16 32.43
C PRO A 42 -9.53 -21.22 33.48
N ARG A 43 -10.51 -20.30 33.41
CA ARG A 43 -11.63 -20.27 34.35
C ARG A 43 -12.49 -21.53 34.26
N TYR A 44 -12.56 -22.17 33.11
CA TYR A 44 -13.36 -23.39 32.94
C TYR A 44 -12.81 -24.57 33.74
N ALA A 45 -11.49 -24.72 33.84
CA ALA A 45 -10.86 -25.73 34.70
C ALA A 45 -11.03 -25.37 36.19
N ILE A 46 -10.83 -24.10 36.55
CA ILE A 46 -10.88 -23.63 37.95
C ILE A 46 -12.30 -23.75 38.54
N GLN A 47 -13.32 -23.44 37.74
CA GLN A 47 -14.72 -23.46 38.17
C GLN A 47 -15.34 -24.86 38.14
N GLY A 48 -14.56 -25.90 37.81
CA GLY A 48 -15.02 -27.29 37.73
C GLY A 48 -15.93 -27.57 36.52
N GLY A 49 -15.96 -26.69 35.52
CA GLY A 49 -16.78 -26.86 34.32
C GLY A 49 -16.17 -27.83 33.29
N ASN A 50 -14.84 -27.91 33.22
CA ASN A 50 -14.08 -28.81 32.36
C ASN A 50 -12.95 -29.49 33.15
N SER A 51 -12.47 -30.64 32.68
CA SER A 51 -11.18 -31.18 33.16
C SER A 51 -10.02 -30.27 32.71
N LEU A 52 -8.89 -30.39 33.40
CA LEU A 52 -7.67 -29.67 33.03
C LEU A 52 -7.24 -30.00 31.59
N GLU A 53 -7.26 -31.28 31.22
CA GLU A 53 -6.88 -31.75 29.88
C GLU A 53 -7.77 -31.15 28.78
N VAL A 54 -9.09 -31.16 28.98
CA VAL A 54 -10.05 -30.55 28.05
C VAL A 54 -9.78 -29.04 27.91
N THR A 55 -9.47 -28.37 29.03
CA THR A 55 -9.18 -26.93 29.02
C THR A 55 -7.87 -26.61 28.29
N LEU A 56 -6.83 -27.41 28.48
CA LEU A 56 -5.54 -27.24 27.79
C LEU A 56 -5.67 -27.47 26.28
N ASN A 57 -6.41 -28.51 25.86
CA ASN A 57 -6.67 -28.76 24.45
C ASN A 57 -7.43 -27.59 23.79
N LEU A 58 -8.49 -27.10 24.46
CA LEU A 58 -9.23 -25.92 24.00
C LEU A 58 -8.32 -24.69 23.87
N MET A 59 -7.44 -24.44 24.85
CA MET A 59 -6.49 -23.34 24.79
C MET A 59 -5.53 -23.49 23.60
N GLY A 60 -5.02 -24.69 23.35
CA GLY A 60 -4.16 -24.99 22.20
C GLY A 60 -4.84 -24.66 20.87
N GLU A 61 -6.09 -25.10 20.69
CA GLU A 61 -6.86 -24.82 19.47
C GLU A 61 -7.12 -23.32 19.27
N ILE A 62 -7.42 -22.58 20.34
CA ILE A 62 -7.64 -21.12 20.24
C ILE A 62 -6.31 -20.42 19.90
N GLN A 63 -5.20 -20.86 20.49
CA GLN A 63 -3.87 -20.31 20.21
C GLN A 63 -3.48 -20.53 18.75
N GLU A 64 -3.66 -21.74 18.21
CA GLU A 64 -3.38 -22.03 16.81
C GLU A 64 -4.19 -21.14 15.86
N ARG A 65 -5.47 -20.93 16.15
CA ARG A 65 -6.32 -20.01 15.38
C ARG A 65 -5.85 -18.56 15.47
N LEU A 66 -5.42 -18.11 16.65
CA LEU A 66 -4.86 -16.78 16.84
C LEU A 66 -3.58 -16.59 16.03
N ASP A 67 -2.66 -17.55 16.11
CA ASP A 67 -1.38 -17.51 15.39
C ASP A 67 -1.60 -17.46 13.87
N ASN A 68 -2.56 -18.25 13.36
CA ASN A 68 -2.95 -18.22 11.95
C ASN A 68 -3.48 -16.84 11.52
N VAL A 69 -4.35 -16.22 12.32
CA VAL A 69 -4.87 -14.87 12.04
C VAL A 69 -3.73 -13.84 12.06
N GLU A 70 -2.84 -13.91 13.04
CA GLU A 70 -1.69 -12.99 13.13
C GLU A 70 -0.72 -13.15 11.95
N ALA A 71 -0.48 -14.38 11.48
CA ALA A 71 0.30 -14.64 10.28
C ALA A 71 -0.35 -14.04 9.03
N GLN A 72 -1.66 -14.21 8.86
CA GLN A 72 -2.41 -13.61 7.76
C GLN A 72 -2.31 -12.08 7.76
N ARG A 73 -2.39 -11.43 8.93
CA ARG A 73 -2.21 -9.97 9.04
C ARG A 73 -0.81 -9.52 8.62
N LYS A 74 0.23 -10.27 8.98
CA LYS A 74 1.61 -9.98 8.52
C LYS A 74 1.73 -10.05 7.00
N HIS A 75 1.12 -11.07 6.38
CA HIS A 75 1.09 -11.17 4.92
C HIS A 75 0.30 -10.03 4.28
N LEU A 76 -0.83 -9.67 4.86
CA LEU A 76 -1.67 -8.57 4.39
C LEU A 76 -0.95 -7.22 4.44
N ALA A 77 -0.20 -6.95 5.51
CA ALA A 77 0.63 -5.75 5.63
C ALA A 77 1.74 -5.69 4.56
N ALA A 78 2.33 -6.83 4.18
CA ALA A 78 3.30 -6.88 3.10
C ALA A 78 2.67 -6.55 1.74
N VAL A 79 1.46 -7.06 1.46
CA VAL A 79 0.68 -6.73 0.27
C VAL A 79 0.33 -5.24 0.25
N GLN A 80 -0.14 -4.70 1.38
CA GLN A 80 -0.48 -3.29 1.52
C GLN A 80 0.71 -2.40 1.16
N LYS A 81 1.88 -2.66 1.78
CA LYS A 81 3.10 -1.89 1.55
C LYS A 81 3.50 -1.88 0.08
N GLN A 82 3.42 -3.04 -0.59
CA GLN A 82 3.77 -3.15 -2.00
C GLN A 82 2.79 -2.37 -2.89
N ALA A 83 1.49 -2.52 -2.65
CA ALA A 83 0.45 -1.84 -3.40
C ALA A 83 0.50 -0.30 -3.22
N GLU A 84 0.80 0.18 -2.00
CA GLU A 84 1.00 1.61 -1.72
C GLU A 84 2.23 2.17 -2.46
N ALA A 85 3.35 1.44 -2.45
CA ALA A 85 4.56 1.86 -3.16
C ALA A 85 4.32 1.95 -4.67
N GLU A 86 3.63 0.96 -5.25
CA GLU A 86 3.28 0.97 -6.67
C GLU A 86 2.31 2.09 -7.01
N LEU A 87 1.29 2.33 -6.17
CA LEU A 87 0.33 3.42 -6.35
C LEU A 87 1.03 4.77 -6.35
N VAL A 88 1.98 5.00 -5.44
CA VAL A 88 2.78 6.24 -5.40
C VAL A 88 3.58 6.39 -6.69
N ALA A 89 4.26 5.34 -7.15
CA ALA A 89 5.06 5.37 -8.37
C ALA A 89 4.20 5.69 -9.62
N LEU A 90 3.03 5.06 -9.74
CA LEU A 90 2.11 5.32 -10.86
C LEU A 90 1.55 6.75 -10.84
N ASN A 91 1.14 7.27 -9.67
CA ASN A 91 0.65 8.65 -9.57
C ASN A 91 1.72 9.68 -9.95
N ILE A 92 2.99 9.46 -9.56
CA ILE A 92 4.10 10.34 -9.97
C ILE A 92 4.29 10.28 -11.49
N THR A 93 4.28 9.07 -12.06
CA THR A 93 4.43 8.85 -13.50
C THR A 93 3.31 9.54 -14.28
N GLU A 94 2.07 9.45 -13.80
CA GLU A 94 0.92 10.12 -14.42
C GLU A 94 1.10 11.64 -14.42
N LYS A 95 1.46 12.24 -13.27
CA LYS A 95 1.69 13.69 -13.16
C LYS A 95 2.81 14.18 -14.08
N VAL A 96 3.91 13.43 -14.20
CA VAL A 96 5.01 13.76 -15.13
C VAL A 96 4.54 13.68 -16.58
N SER A 97 3.75 12.67 -16.93
CA SER A 97 3.18 12.53 -18.27
C SER A 97 2.27 13.71 -18.63
N GLN A 98 1.40 14.12 -17.71
CA GLN A 98 0.53 15.29 -17.86
C GLN A 98 1.34 16.58 -18.00
N ALA A 99 2.34 16.80 -17.13
CA ALA A 99 3.20 17.98 -17.19
C ALA A 99 3.97 18.08 -18.52
N LYS A 100 4.44 16.95 -19.06
CA LYS A 100 5.11 16.91 -20.38
C LYS A 100 4.14 17.24 -21.51
N ALA A 101 2.91 16.72 -21.47
CA ALA A 101 1.89 17.02 -22.46
C ALA A 101 1.51 18.51 -22.44
N GLU A 102 1.29 19.07 -21.25
CA GLU A 102 1.00 20.51 -21.06
C GLU A 102 2.16 21.38 -21.57
N LEU A 103 3.40 21.06 -21.18
CA LEU A 103 4.59 21.78 -21.63
C LEU A 103 4.74 21.74 -23.16
N SER A 104 4.44 20.59 -23.79
CA SER A 104 4.49 20.46 -25.25
C SER A 104 3.44 21.34 -25.93
N CYS A 105 2.22 21.41 -25.39
CA CYS A 105 1.17 22.29 -25.91
C CYS A 105 1.57 23.77 -25.77
N LEU A 106 2.06 24.19 -24.58
CA LEU A 106 2.48 25.57 -24.36
C LEU A 106 3.66 25.97 -25.27
N LYS A 107 4.62 25.07 -25.48
CA LYS A 107 5.73 25.32 -26.43
C LYS A 107 5.25 25.42 -27.87
N ALA A 108 4.25 24.64 -28.27
CA ALA A 108 3.64 24.73 -29.60
C ALA A 108 2.92 26.07 -29.81
N SER A 109 2.11 26.52 -28.83
CA SER A 109 1.48 27.84 -28.83
C SER A 109 2.51 28.97 -28.89
N ARG A 110 3.64 28.86 -28.17
CA ARG A 110 4.74 29.82 -28.24
C ARG A 110 5.31 29.92 -29.65
N THR A 111 5.53 28.79 -30.32
CA THR A 111 6.03 28.78 -31.70
C THR A 111 5.00 29.32 -32.71
N ALA A 112 3.71 29.22 -32.41
CA ALA A 112 2.63 29.81 -33.20
C ALA A 112 2.44 31.32 -32.97
N GLY A 113 3.19 31.92 -32.03
CA GLY A 113 3.10 33.35 -31.70
C GLY A 113 1.91 33.72 -30.80
N GLU A 114 1.27 32.73 -30.18
CA GLU A 114 0.20 32.94 -29.21
C GLU A 114 0.77 33.44 -27.87
N PRO A 115 0.01 34.22 -27.08
CA PRO A 115 0.44 34.59 -25.73
C PRO A 115 0.53 33.34 -24.84
N VAL A 116 1.72 33.08 -24.29
CA VAL A 116 1.98 31.93 -23.43
C VAL A 116 2.46 32.38 -22.06
N ASP A 117 2.04 31.67 -21.03
CA ASP A 117 2.52 31.87 -19.67
C ASP A 117 3.93 31.27 -19.48
N GLU A 118 4.92 32.15 -19.56
CA GLU A 118 6.35 31.84 -19.35
C GLU A 118 6.64 31.30 -17.94
N ALA A 119 5.91 31.77 -16.92
CA ALA A 119 6.11 31.31 -15.55
C ALA A 119 5.63 29.87 -15.40
N ARG A 120 4.51 29.51 -16.05
CA ARG A 120 3.99 28.15 -16.07
C ARG A 120 4.94 27.17 -16.78
N ILE A 121 5.56 27.58 -17.88
CA ILE A 121 6.57 26.77 -18.57
C ILE A 121 7.75 26.47 -17.64
N ALA A 122 8.29 27.48 -16.97
CA ALA A 122 9.40 27.31 -16.04
C ALA A 122 9.04 26.39 -14.86
N GLU A 123 7.81 26.51 -14.34
CA GLU A 123 7.29 25.64 -13.28
C GLU A 123 7.23 24.18 -13.71
N LEU A 124 6.66 23.90 -14.89
CA LEU A 124 6.53 22.55 -15.44
C LEU A 124 7.91 21.92 -15.71
N GLU A 125 8.85 22.70 -16.27
CA GLU A 125 10.23 22.25 -16.52
C GLU A 125 10.95 21.91 -15.22
N ARG A 126 10.79 22.74 -14.17
CA ARG A 126 11.34 22.46 -12.85
C ARG A 126 10.74 21.17 -12.27
N PHE A 127 9.42 21.02 -12.32
CA PHE A 127 8.73 19.84 -11.81
C PHE A 127 9.20 18.55 -12.51
N ILE A 128 9.28 18.55 -13.84
CA ILE A 128 9.76 17.39 -14.61
C ILE A 128 11.22 17.07 -14.28
N SER A 129 12.06 18.10 -14.11
CA SER A 129 13.48 17.94 -13.78
C SER A 129 13.67 17.35 -12.39
N GLU A 130 12.95 17.87 -11.39
CA GLU A 130 12.96 17.32 -10.03
C GLU A 130 12.46 15.88 -9.98
N ALA A 131 11.38 15.57 -10.70
CA ALA A 131 10.85 14.21 -10.78
C ALA A 131 11.85 13.24 -11.45
N SER A 132 12.59 13.72 -12.46
CA SER A 132 13.62 12.94 -13.14
C SER A 132 14.84 12.71 -12.25
N LEU A 133 15.25 13.71 -11.46
CA LEU A 133 16.34 13.58 -10.49
C LEU A 133 16.01 12.54 -9.41
N ARG A 134 14.82 12.63 -8.80
CA ARG A 134 14.36 11.66 -7.79
C ARG A 134 14.25 10.24 -8.36
N ALA A 135 13.86 10.10 -9.62
CA ALA A 135 13.86 8.80 -10.29
C ALA A 135 15.29 8.24 -10.44
N GLY A 136 16.27 9.09 -10.77
CA GLY A 136 17.68 8.73 -10.82
C GLY A 136 18.24 8.28 -9.47
N GLU A 137 17.96 9.04 -8.40
CA GLU A 137 18.39 8.71 -7.03
C GLU A 137 17.78 7.38 -6.56
N ALA A 138 16.48 7.17 -6.79
CA ALA A 138 15.79 5.92 -6.43
C ALA A 138 16.35 4.68 -7.15
N ILE A 139 16.84 4.82 -8.39
CA ILE A 139 17.53 3.74 -9.12
C ILE A 139 18.88 3.44 -8.49
N THR A 140 19.61 4.48 -8.09
CA THR A 140 20.95 4.38 -7.52
C THR A 140 20.91 3.74 -6.12
N ASP A 141 19.94 4.13 -5.30
CA ASP A 141 19.71 3.55 -3.97
C ASP A 141 19.26 2.08 -4.05
N ASN A 142 18.37 1.74 -4.97
CA ASN A 142 17.99 0.33 -5.21
C ASN A 142 19.16 -0.51 -5.75
N PHE A 143 20.03 0.06 -6.58
CA PHE A 143 21.21 -0.62 -7.08
C PHE A 143 22.21 -0.94 -5.95
N ASN A 144 22.38 -0.01 -5.00
CA ASN A 144 23.24 -0.20 -3.83
C ASN A 144 22.62 -1.19 -2.81
N ALA A 145 21.30 -1.13 -2.59
CA ALA A 145 20.60 -2.02 -1.66
C ALA A 145 20.55 -3.49 -2.12
N ARG A 146 20.66 -3.77 -3.43
CA ARG A 146 20.73 -5.15 -3.98
C ARG A 146 22.14 -5.76 -3.97
N ARG A 147 23.16 -4.98 -3.60
CA ARG A 147 24.57 -5.42 -3.57
C ARG A 147 25.07 -5.79 -2.17
N LEU A 148 24.26 -5.58 -1.15
CA LEU A 148 24.48 -5.95 0.26
C LEU A 148 23.63 -7.18 0.61
#